data_AF-A0A2E5CU61-F1
#
_entry.id   AF-A0A2E5CU61-F1
#
_cell.length_a   1.000
_cell.length_b   1.000
_cell.length_c   1.000
_cell.angle_alpha   90.00
_cell.angle_beta   90.00
_cell.angle_gamma   90.00
#
_symmetry.space_group_name_H-M   'P 1'
#
loop_
_entity.id
_entity.type
_entity.pdbx_description
1 polymer ?
#
loop_
_entity_poly.entity_id
_entity_poly.type
_entity_poly.pdbx_seq_one_letter_code
_entity_poly.pdbx_strand_id
1 'polypeptide(L)'
;MVVLGILLALYIDRWNATQNFEKQFEATLRIVQQNLESDIYNSDNVIAHYHSRDSMRHDVMMNKLDRKYYESGTNSWQKLIVFYNQYEIATEGYTLLLDMKDEIPKKYSEIFKKVKKMYRIIPNLDEYNKNFKNVIWSIHDELTLGKWFWLDSYYGETSNAQVEFFVDNAYYKSLVQKVVNASALLESLTRSHRIKAIDMYNEINNILGYEEEIPENITYILNDTISINYVGKYKLVDGEMGTWFPKYYVKNSVLEIGIRDSLMFLIKDEKQKVPLYYFNRVKDHHYYPIKKNHVFISNVGYFEFYKNGKLRIGAAGPETIWQKQ
;
A
#
# COMPACT_ATOMS: atom_id res chain seq x y z
N MET A 1 42.54 50.06 0.18
CA MET A 1 42.30 49.05 -0.87
C MET A 1 42.45 47.61 -0.39
N VAL A 2 43.48 47.27 0.42
CA VAL A 2 43.71 45.90 0.93
C VAL A 2 42.52 45.32 1.72
N VAL A 3 41.88 46.13 2.59
CA VAL A 3 40.73 45.70 3.41
C VAL A 3 39.49 45.33 2.57
N LEU A 4 39.24 46.07 1.48
CA LEU A 4 38.14 45.78 0.55
C LEU A 4 38.36 44.47 -0.22
N GLY A 5 39.61 44.18 -0.60
CA GLY A 5 39.98 42.93 -1.28
C GLY A 5 39.81 41.70 -0.39
N ILE A 6 40.19 41.80 0.90
CA ILE A 6 40.02 40.70 1.87
C ILE A 6 38.52 40.43 2.13
N LEU A 7 37.70 41.48 2.26
CA LEU A 7 36.27 41.32 2.46
C LEU A 7 35.58 40.69 1.24
N LEU A 8 35.98 41.05 0.03
CA LEU A 8 35.48 40.43 -1.20
C LEU A 8 35.90 38.96 -1.32
N ALA A 9 37.15 38.62 -0.99
CA ALA A 9 37.62 37.24 -0.98
C ALA A 9 36.85 36.40 0.04
N LEU A 10 36.68 36.89 1.27
CA LEU A 10 35.88 36.23 2.29
C LEU A 10 34.41 36.07 1.88
N TYR A 11 33.85 37.05 1.15
CA TYR A 11 32.50 36.95 0.60
C TYR A 11 32.40 35.88 -0.49
N ILE A 12 33.36 35.83 -1.42
CA ILE A 12 33.42 34.83 -2.49
C ILE A 12 33.64 33.42 -1.92
N ASP A 13 34.53 33.26 -0.93
CA ASP A 13 34.77 31.96 -0.29
C ASP A 13 33.54 31.46 0.46
N ARG A 14 32.86 32.35 1.20
CA ARG A 14 31.58 32.02 1.85
C ARG A 14 30.51 31.68 0.83
N TRP A 15 30.43 32.42 -0.26
CA TRP A 15 29.49 32.16 -1.35
C TRP A 15 29.74 30.78 -1.97
N ASN A 16 30.99 30.45 -2.29
CA ASN A 16 31.37 29.14 -2.85
C ASN A 16 31.07 28.00 -1.87
N ALA A 17 31.32 28.20 -0.58
CA ALA A 17 30.97 27.22 0.45
C ALA A 17 29.45 27.00 0.53
N THR A 18 28.65 28.08 0.54
CA THR A 18 27.18 27.99 0.51
C THR A 18 26.69 27.28 -0.76
N GLN A 19 27.21 27.64 -1.93
CA GLN A 19 26.83 27.00 -3.19
C GLN A 19 27.18 25.50 -3.22
N ASN A 20 28.35 25.12 -2.71
CA ASN A 20 28.74 23.72 -2.61
C ASN A 20 27.85 22.96 -1.63
N PHE A 21 27.51 23.56 -0.49
CA PHE A 21 26.59 22.94 0.48
C PHE A 21 25.17 22.80 -0.09
N GLU A 22 24.66 23.82 -0.80
CA GLU A 22 23.36 23.71 -1.48
C GLU A 22 23.34 22.56 -2.48
N LYS A 23 24.38 22.42 -3.31
CA LYS A 23 24.51 21.29 -4.25
C LYS A 23 24.56 19.94 -3.55
N GLN A 24 25.27 19.84 -2.42
CA GLN A 24 25.28 18.64 -1.60
C GLN A 24 23.88 18.32 -1.06
N PHE A 25 23.16 19.33 -0.56
CA PHE A 25 21.80 19.16 -0.06
C PHE A 25 20.84 18.69 -1.15
N GLU A 26 20.92 19.28 -2.35
CA GLU A 26 20.16 18.89 -3.53
C GLU A 26 20.45 17.44 -3.93
N ALA A 27 21.73 17.05 -3.99
CA ALA A 27 22.13 15.67 -4.25
C ALA A 27 21.57 14.69 -3.20
N THR A 28 21.57 15.07 -1.91
CA THR A 28 20.96 14.23 -0.87
C THR A 28 19.44 14.12 -1.01
N LEU A 29 18.76 15.19 -1.41
CA LEU A 29 17.33 15.12 -1.74
C LEU A 29 17.04 14.19 -2.93
N ARG A 30 17.95 14.08 -3.91
CA ARG A 30 17.84 13.09 -4.98
C ARG A 30 17.98 11.66 -4.47
N ILE A 31 18.89 11.41 -3.53
CA ILE A 31 18.99 10.10 -2.86
C ILE A 31 17.69 9.81 -2.11
N VAL A 32 17.09 10.80 -1.44
CA VAL A 32 15.75 10.63 -0.84
C VAL A 32 14.71 10.26 -1.89
N GLN A 33 14.69 10.87 -3.09
CA GLN A 33 13.77 10.46 -4.16
C GLN A 33 13.98 9.01 -4.61
N GLN A 34 15.22 8.57 -4.75
CA GLN A 34 15.53 7.18 -5.10
C GLN A 34 15.05 6.21 -4.02
N ASN A 35 15.20 6.58 -2.74
CA ASN A 35 14.63 5.82 -1.63
C ASN A 35 13.10 5.75 -1.74
N LEU A 36 12.43 6.87 -2.02
CA LEU A 36 10.97 6.91 -2.19
C LEU A 36 10.49 6.05 -3.35
N GLU A 37 11.20 6.02 -4.47
CA GLU A 37 10.91 5.14 -5.60
C GLU A 37 10.98 3.67 -5.20
N SER A 38 12.06 3.28 -4.50
CA SER A 38 12.22 1.93 -3.95
C SER A 38 11.10 1.58 -2.97
N ASP A 39 10.73 2.50 -2.08
CA ASP A 39 9.64 2.33 -1.12
C ASP A 39 8.28 2.15 -1.79
N ILE A 40 8.01 2.90 -2.86
CA ILE A 40 6.79 2.78 -3.67
C ILE A 40 6.79 1.39 -4.31
N TYR A 41 7.88 0.98 -4.95
CA TYR A 41 7.98 -0.36 -5.54
C TYR A 41 7.80 -1.48 -4.50
N ASN A 42 8.47 -1.39 -3.34
CA ASN A 42 8.38 -2.41 -2.28
C ASN A 42 6.97 -2.50 -1.66
N SER A 43 6.22 -1.39 -1.64
CA SER A 43 4.84 -1.37 -1.14
C SER A 43 3.89 -2.23 -1.98
N ASP A 44 4.22 -2.47 -3.27
CA ASP A 44 3.37 -3.25 -4.19
C ASP A 44 3.04 -4.62 -3.60
N ASN A 45 4.06 -5.31 -3.07
CA ASN A 45 3.92 -6.69 -2.59
C ASN A 45 3.03 -6.78 -1.35
N VAL A 46 3.11 -5.82 -0.44
CA VAL A 46 2.33 -5.82 0.80
C VAL A 46 0.87 -5.52 0.50
N ILE A 47 0.62 -4.49 -0.30
CA ILE A 47 -0.72 -4.08 -0.73
C ILE A 47 -1.36 -5.21 -1.57
N ALA A 48 -0.65 -5.76 -2.55
CA ALA A 48 -1.16 -6.84 -3.39
C ALA A 48 -1.38 -8.15 -2.62
N HIS A 49 -0.51 -8.51 -1.67
CA HIS A 49 -0.70 -9.69 -0.82
C HIS A 49 -2.00 -9.60 -0.01
N TYR A 50 -2.29 -8.42 0.55
CA TYR A 50 -3.53 -8.23 1.30
C TYR A 50 -4.75 -8.36 0.38
N HIS A 51 -4.78 -7.63 -0.75
CA HIS A 51 -5.92 -7.60 -1.66
C HIS A 51 -6.18 -8.92 -2.39
N SER A 52 -5.13 -9.63 -2.77
CA SER A 52 -5.26 -10.89 -3.52
C SER A 52 -5.91 -12.00 -2.69
N ARG A 53 -5.86 -11.90 -1.36
CA ARG A 53 -6.42 -12.89 -0.43
C ARG A 53 -7.80 -12.51 0.11
N ASP A 54 -8.29 -11.32 -0.20
CA ASP A 54 -9.52 -10.76 0.36
C ASP A 54 -10.76 -11.59 0.01
N SER A 55 -10.99 -11.90 -1.29
CA SER A 55 -12.10 -12.79 -1.69
C SER A 55 -12.01 -14.17 -1.05
N MET A 56 -10.80 -14.75 -0.99
CA MET A 56 -10.61 -16.07 -0.41
C MET A 56 -10.92 -16.07 1.09
N ARG A 57 -10.55 -15.01 1.82
CA ARG A 57 -10.93 -14.81 3.22
C ARG A 57 -12.44 -14.74 3.35
N HIS A 58 -13.10 -13.94 2.51
CA HIS A 58 -14.56 -13.84 2.53
C HIS A 58 -15.23 -15.20 2.28
N ASP A 59 -14.77 -15.96 1.28
CA ASP A 59 -15.31 -17.28 0.95
C ASP A 59 -15.13 -18.28 2.11
N VAL A 60 -13.99 -18.25 2.79
CA VAL A 60 -13.76 -19.03 4.03
C VAL A 60 -14.71 -18.61 5.14
N MET A 61 -14.85 -17.31 5.40
CA MET A 61 -15.70 -16.82 6.49
C MET A 61 -17.18 -17.12 6.25
N MET A 62 -17.62 -17.18 4.99
CA MET A 62 -18.99 -17.43 4.58
C MET A 62 -19.29 -18.90 4.22
N ASN A 63 -18.36 -19.83 4.48
CA ASN A 63 -18.53 -21.26 4.13
C ASN A 63 -18.86 -21.49 2.65
N LYS A 64 -18.29 -20.69 1.75
CA LYS A 64 -18.48 -20.83 0.29
C LYS A 64 -17.54 -21.88 -0.33
N LEU A 65 -16.50 -22.31 0.41
CA LEU A 65 -15.57 -23.35 -0.02
C LEU A 65 -15.99 -24.69 0.59
N ASP A 66 -16.32 -25.66 -0.27
CA ASP A 66 -16.82 -26.97 0.15
C ASP A 66 -15.70 -27.99 0.41
N ARG A 67 -16.06 -29.18 0.90
CA ARG A 67 -15.11 -30.27 1.16
C ARG A 67 -14.29 -30.63 -0.08
N LYS A 68 -14.95 -30.67 -1.25
CA LYS A 68 -14.33 -31.04 -2.53
C LYS A 68 -13.24 -30.05 -2.92
N TYR A 69 -13.42 -28.76 -2.65
CA TYR A 69 -12.38 -27.75 -2.85
C TYR A 69 -11.09 -28.11 -2.12
N TYR A 70 -11.17 -28.48 -0.84
CA TYR A 70 -10.00 -28.82 -0.04
C TYR A 70 -9.41 -30.20 -0.38
N GLU A 71 -10.25 -31.19 -0.71
CA GLU A 71 -9.82 -32.53 -1.16
C GLU A 71 -9.06 -32.49 -2.49
N SER A 72 -9.34 -31.50 -3.34
CA SER A 72 -8.57 -31.28 -4.59
C SER A 72 -7.14 -30.78 -4.36
N GLY A 73 -6.78 -30.53 -3.11
CA GLY A 73 -5.49 -29.99 -2.69
C GLY A 73 -5.54 -28.48 -2.54
N THR A 74 -4.90 -27.96 -1.49
CA THR A 74 -4.75 -26.53 -1.24
C THR A 74 -3.26 -26.21 -1.22
N ASN A 75 -2.80 -25.42 -2.19
CA ASN A 75 -1.41 -24.97 -2.20
C ASN A 75 -1.13 -24.03 -1.02
N SER A 76 0.14 -23.81 -0.71
CA SER A 76 0.54 -22.96 0.42
C SER A 76 -0.05 -21.55 0.32
N TRP A 77 -0.18 -20.99 -0.88
CA TRP A 77 -0.72 -19.64 -1.09
C TRP A 77 -2.21 -19.55 -0.74
N GLN A 78 -2.97 -20.59 -1.08
CA GLN A 78 -4.38 -20.73 -0.73
C GLN A 78 -4.60 -20.96 0.77
N LYS A 79 -3.55 -21.36 1.52
CA LYS A 79 -3.62 -21.43 2.98
C LYS A 79 -3.53 -20.01 3.56
N LEU A 80 -4.67 -19.49 4.03
CA LEU A 80 -4.79 -18.11 4.53
C LEU A 80 -3.94 -17.78 5.77
N ILE A 81 -3.33 -18.77 6.41
CA ILE A 81 -2.72 -18.63 7.74
C ILE A 81 -1.20 -18.84 7.79
N VAL A 82 -0.54 -19.08 6.65
CA VAL A 82 0.87 -19.55 6.64
C VAL A 82 1.90 -18.54 6.14
N PHE A 83 1.46 -17.43 5.54
CA PHE A 83 2.34 -16.42 4.95
C PHE A 83 2.13 -15.03 5.52
N TYR A 84 3.23 -14.33 5.73
CA TYR A 84 3.29 -12.89 5.95
C TYR A 84 4.17 -12.21 4.89
N ASN A 85 3.95 -10.92 4.71
CA ASN A 85 4.86 -10.01 4.02
C ASN A 85 5.39 -8.99 5.02
N GLN A 86 6.47 -8.31 4.64
CA GLN A 86 7.04 -7.19 5.38
C GLN A 86 7.15 -5.99 4.45
N TYR A 87 7.08 -4.79 5.03
CA TYR A 87 7.35 -3.55 4.32
C TYR A 87 8.61 -2.90 4.89
N GLU A 88 9.60 -2.66 4.05
CA GLU A 88 10.85 -2.01 4.44
C GLU A 88 10.94 -0.65 3.76
N ILE A 89 11.41 0.36 4.51
CA ILE A 89 11.61 1.74 4.05
C ILE A 89 13.12 1.97 3.92
N ALA A 90 13.57 2.45 2.76
CA ALA A 90 14.96 2.82 2.51
C ALA A 90 15.30 4.14 3.24
N THR A 91 16.41 4.19 3.98
CA THR A 91 16.71 5.29 4.93
C THR A 91 18.01 6.04 4.68
N GLU A 92 18.78 5.63 3.68
CA GLU A 92 20.10 6.16 3.30
C GLU A 92 20.04 7.68 3.09
N GLY A 93 19.17 8.16 2.20
CA GLY A 93 19.03 9.60 1.92
C GLY A 93 18.57 10.40 3.15
N TYR A 94 17.66 9.84 3.94
CA TYR A 94 17.20 10.49 5.17
C TYR A 94 18.30 10.58 6.23
N THR A 95 19.11 9.54 6.37
CA THR A 95 20.24 9.51 7.30
C THR A 95 21.26 10.57 6.92
N LEU A 96 21.61 10.65 5.63
CA LEU A 96 22.48 11.71 5.09
C LEU A 96 21.92 13.11 5.35
N LEU A 97 20.61 13.33 5.21
CA LEU A 97 19.98 14.62 5.53
C LEU A 97 20.10 14.98 7.01
N LEU A 98 20.01 14.01 7.92
CA LEU A 98 20.16 14.25 9.36
C LEU A 98 21.60 14.62 9.73
N ASP A 99 22.58 14.06 9.03
CA ASP A 99 24.01 14.32 9.26
C ASP A 99 24.45 15.72 8.82
N MET A 100 23.67 16.40 7.98
CA MET A 100 23.99 17.73 7.43
C MET A 100 23.92 18.90 8.44
N LYS A 101 23.59 18.67 9.72
CA LYS A 101 23.51 19.67 10.82
C LYS A 101 22.66 20.92 10.48
N ASP A 102 22.57 21.88 11.41
CA ASP A 102 21.63 23.03 11.38
C ASP A 102 21.83 24.05 10.22
N GLU A 103 22.67 23.75 9.23
CA GLU A 103 22.96 24.65 8.10
C GLU A 103 21.97 24.50 6.93
N ILE A 104 20.76 23.96 7.16
CA ILE A 104 19.77 23.73 6.11
C ILE A 104 19.50 25.03 5.32
N PRO A 105 19.67 25.04 3.98
CA PRO A 105 19.44 26.26 3.21
C PRO A 105 17.99 26.68 3.35
N LYS A 106 17.72 27.98 3.53
CA LYS A 106 16.37 28.49 3.80
C LYS A 106 15.33 27.99 2.78
N LYS A 107 15.72 27.91 1.49
CA LYS A 107 14.88 27.39 0.40
C LYS A 107 14.43 25.93 0.59
N TYR A 108 15.20 25.13 1.33
CA TYR A 108 14.92 23.71 1.57
C TYR A 108 14.39 23.39 2.97
N SER A 109 14.22 24.40 3.82
CA SER A 109 13.75 24.21 5.20
C SER A 109 12.38 23.52 5.27
N GLU A 110 11.45 23.86 4.37
CA GLU A 110 10.11 23.26 4.36
C GLU A 110 10.11 21.82 3.87
N ILE A 111 10.82 21.51 2.78
CA ILE A 111 10.93 20.12 2.28
C ILE A 111 11.65 19.23 3.31
N PHE A 112 12.70 19.73 3.96
CA PHE A 112 13.38 19.01 5.04
C PHE A 112 12.45 18.63 6.19
N LYS A 113 11.61 19.57 6.66
CA LYS A 113 10.61 19.29 7.70
C LYS A 113 9.61 18.21 7.26
N LYS A 114 9.17 18.27 6.00
CA LYS A 114 8.23 17.29 5.43
C LYS A 114 8.86 15.89 5.33
N VAL A 115 10.10 15.79 4.81
CA VAL A 115 10.86 14.53 4.77
C VAL A 115 11.02 13.98 6.19
N LYS A 116 11.48 14.78 7.15
CA LYS A 116 11.61 14.35 8.55
C LYS A 116 10.29 13.85 9.15
N LYS A 117 9.16 14.48 8.82
CA LYS A 117 7.84 14.03 9.27
C LYS A 117 7.44 12.69 8.64
N MET A 118 7.78 12.48 7.37
CA MET A 118 7.47 11.24 6.65
C MET A 118 8.14 10.02 7.28
N TYR A 119 9.42 10.13 7.63
CA TYR A 119 10.21 9.03 8.21
C TYR A 119 9.85 8.72 9.68
N ARG A 120 9.00 9.51 10.35
CA ARG A 120 8.49 9.18 11.70
C ARG A 120 7.61 7.94 11.75
N ILE A 121 7.19 7.41 10.61
CA ILE A 121 6.36 6.22 10.50
C ILE A 121 7.12 4.92 10.82
N ILE A 122 8.46 4.93 10.71
CA ILE A 122 9.30 3.74 10.77
C ILE A 122 9.07 2.91 12.05
N PRO A 123 9.07 3.47 13.27
CA PRO A 123 8.89 2.65 14.47
C PRO A 123 7.56 1.88 14.49
N ASN A 124 6.47 2.51 14.04
CA ASN A 124 5.16 1.86 13.96
C ASN A 124 5.15 0.78 12.87
N LEU A 125 5.86 1.01 11.77
CA LEU A 125 5.98 0.03 10.69
C LEU A 125 6.75 -1.20 11.16
N ASP A 126 7.87 -1.01 11.86
CA ASP A 126 8.66 -2.09 12.44
C ASP A 126 7.84 -2.90 13.45
N GLU A 127 7.04 -2.24 14.28
CA GLU A 127 6.12 -2.90 15.20
C GLU A 127 5.09 -3.76 14.46
N TYR A 128 4.46 -3.26 13.40
CA TYR A 128 3.48 -4.02 12.63
C TYR A 128 4.09 -5.15 11.80
N ASN A 129 5.29 -4.94 11.23
CA ASN A 129 6.07 -6.02 10.61
C ASN A 129 6.34 -7.14 11.62
N LYS A 130 6.84 -6.79 12.81
CA LYS A 130 7.13 -7.74 13.88
C LYS A 130 5.86 -8.46 14.33
N ASN A 131 4.76 -7.74 14.52
CA ASN A 131 3.48 -8.33 14.92
C ASN A 131 2.97 -9.32 13.87
N PHE A 132 2.97 -8.97 12.58
CA PHE A 132 2.50 -9.87 11.53
C PHE A 132 3.37 -11.13 11.41
N LYS A 133 4.69 -10.95 11.47
CA LYS A 133 5.64 -12.06 11.58
C LYS A 133 5.27 -12.96 12.77
N ASN A 134 5.18 -12.40 13.97
CA ASN A 134 4.89 -13.15 15.21
C ASN A 134 3.56 -13.91 15.14
N VAL A 135 2.52 -13.30 14.56
CA VAL A 135 1.22 -13.97 14.38
C VAL A 135 1.37 -15.22 13.53
N ILE A 136 2.06 -15.13 12.38
CA ILE A 136 2.27 -16.29 11.51
C ILE A 136 3.13 -17.35 12.20
N TRP A 137 4.27 -16.98 12.80
CA TRP A 137 5.12 -17.94 13.50
C TRP A 137 4.39 -18.63 14.66
N SER A 138 3.57 -17.90 15.43
CA SER A 138 2.77 -18.51 16.49
C SER A 138 1.77 -19.55 15.98
N ILE A 139 1.21 -19.34 14.78
CA ILE A 139 0.31 -20.30 14.15
C ILE A 139 1.08 -21.53 13.68
N HIS A 140 2.26 -21.34 13.10
CA HIS A 140 3.14 -22.46 12.75
C HIS A 140 3.48 -23.28 14.00
N ASP A 141 3.91 -22.65 15.09
CA ASP A 141 4.24 -23.33 16.34
C ASP A 141 3.04 -24.12 16.89
N GLU A 142 1.85 -23.52 16.90
CA GLU A 142 0.61 -24.14 17.38
C GLU A 142 0.17 -25.34 16.53
N LEU A 143 0.27 -25.23 15.19
CA LEU A 143 -0.13 -26.29 14.27
C LEU A 143 0.95 -27.34 14.05
N THR A 144 2.19 -27.08 14.47
CA THR A 144 3.36 -27.96 14.19
C THR A 144 3.19 -29.37 14.73
N LEU A 145 2.46 -29.53 15.84
CA LEU A 145 2.20 -30.83 16.45
C LEU A 145 1.11 -31.63 15.71
N GLY A 146 0.35 -30.99 14.81
CA GLY A 146 -0.61 -31.67 13.95
C GLY A 146 0.08 -32.39 12.81
N LYS A 147 -0.04 -33.73 12.76
CA LYS A 147 0.52 -34.58 11.69
C LYS A 147 0.29 -33.99 10.29
N TRP A 148 -0.93 -33.49 10.05
CA TRP A 148 -1.32 -32.97 8.75
C TRP A 148 -0.61 -31.68 8.33
N PHE A 149 -0.20 -30.84 9.29
CA PHE A 149 0.36 -29.52 9.00
C PHE A 149 1.78 -29.63 8.42
N TRP A 150 2.58 -30.60 8.89
CA TRP A 150 3.94 -30.85 8.41
C TRP A 150 4.10 -32.15 7.63
N LEU A 151 3.74 -33.29 8.20
CA LEU A 151 4.11 -34.59 7.64
C LEU A 151 3.31 -34.88 6.37
N ASP A 152 1.98 -34.77 6.44
CA ASP A 152 1.13 -35.02 5.27
C ASP A 152 1.44 -33.97 4.17
N SER A 153 1.63 -32.70 4.56
CA SER A 153 2.03 -31.64 3.63
C SER A 153 3.41 -31.86 2.99
N TYR A 154 4.35 -32.50 3.69
CA TYR A 154 5.68 -32.84 3.15
C TYR A 154 5.59 -33.92 2.07
N TYR A 155 4.71 -34.90 2.25
CA TYR A 155 4.47 -35.96 1.26
C TYR A 155 3.47 -35.58 0.17
N GLY A 156 2.92 -34.35 0.21
CA GLY A 156 1.89 -33.91 -0.74
C GLY A 156 0.53 -34.61 -0.54
N GLU A 157 0.31 -35.19 0.64
CA GLU A 157 -0.92 -35.87 1.00
C GLU A 157 -1.95 -34.86 1.54
N THR A 158 -3.21 -35.04 1.17
CA THR A 158 -4.34 -34.30 1.74
C THR A 158 -5.14 -35.25 2.63
N SER A 159 -4.93 -35.18 3.94
CA SER A 159 -5.61 -36.06 4.88
C SER A 159 -7.01 -35.55 5.25
N ASN A 160 -7.89 -36.45 5.70
CA ASN A 160 -9.23 -36.07 6.17
C ASN A 160 -9.17 -35.04 7.31
N ALA A 161 -8.19 -35.16 8.21
CA ALA A 161 -7.99 -34.21 9.30
C ALA A 161 -7.64 -32.79 8.79
N GLN A 162 -6.84 -32.69 7.72
CA GLN A 162 -6.56 -31.42 7.06
C GLN A 162 -7.82 -30.82 6.44
N VAL A 163 -8.60 -31.62 5.73
CA VAL A 163 -9.85 -31.17 5.09
C VAL A 163 -10.86 -30.71 6.15
N GLU A 164 -11.04 -31.47 7.22
CA GLU A 164 -11.92 -31.12 8.35
C GLU A 164 -11.49 -29.83 9.04
N PHE A 165 -10.19 -29.57 9.14
CA PHE A 165 -9.68 -28.31 9.67
C PHE A 165 -10.11 -27.10 8.83
N PHE A 166 -10.16 -27.22 7.50
CA PHE A 166 -10.44 -26.07 6.63
C PHE A 166 -11.93 -25.85 6.27
N VAL A 167 -12.76 -26.90 6.24
CA VAL A 167 -14.14 -26.82 5.70
C VAL A 167 -15.09 -26.00 6.58
N ASP A 168 -15.11 -26.22 7.89
CA ASP A 168 -16.03 -25.50 8.79
C ASP A 168 -15.54 -25.49 10.24
N ASN A 169 -14.25 -25.23 10.44
CA ASN A 169 -13.69 -25.14 11.78
C ASN A 169 -13.69 -23.69 12.29
N ALA A 170 -14.42 -23.42 13.37
CA ALA A 170 -14.43 -22.11 14.03
C ALA A 170 -13.02 -21.67 14.45
N TYR A 171 -12.15 -22.61 14.83
CA TYR A 171 -10.76 -22.35 15.14
C TYR A 171 -9.96 -21.93 13.90
N TYR A 172 -10.14 -22.56 12.74
CA TYR A 172 -9.49 -22.09 11.50
C TYR A 172 -9.93 -20.66 11.14
N LYS A 173 -11.23 -20.37 11.20
CA LYS A 173 -11.77 -19.02 10.96
C LYS A 173 -11.19 -17.99 11.92
N SER A 174 -10.96 -18.34 13.18
CA SER A 174 -10.33 -17.44 14.16
C SER A 174 -8.85 -17.17 13.82
N LEU A 175 -8.11 -18.18 13.36
CA LEU A 175 -6.74 -18.00 12.86
C LEU A 175 -6.71 -17.10 11.61
N VAL A 176 -7.64 -17.30 10.68
CA VAL A 176 -7.80 -16.42 9.50
C VAL A 176 -8.02 -14.99 9.95
N GLN A 177 -8.95 -14.75 10.88
CA GLN A 177 -9.21 -13.40 11.39
C GLN A 177 -7.99 -12.79 12.11
N LYS A 178 -7.24 -13.59 12.87
CA LYS A 178 -5.99 -13.17 13.53
C LYS A 178 -4.97 -12.67 12.49
N VAL A 179 -4.83 -13.40 11.38
CA VAL A 179 -3.96 -13.01 10.25
C VAL A 179 -4.48 -11.79 9.52
N VAL A 180 -5.79 -11.69 9.27
CA VAL A 180 -6.40 -10.50 8.64
C VAL A 180 -6.09 -9.26 9.46
N ASN A 181 -6.32 -9.29 10.78
CA ASN A 181 -6.07 -8.16 11.66
C ASN A 181 -4.61 -7.68 11.60
N ALA A 182 -3.65 -8.61 11.68
CA ALA A 182 -2.23 -8.26 11.60
C ALA A 182 -1.85 -7.70 10.22
N SER A 183 -2.33 -8.33 9.14
CA SER A 183 -2.05 -7.89 7.77
C SER A 183 -2.70 -6.56 7.41
N ALA A 184 -3.90 -6.27 7.93
CA ALA A 184 -4.64 -5.03 7.67
C ALA A 184 -3.95 -3.81 8.29
N LEU A 185 -3.36 -3.96 9.49
CA LEU A 185 -2.59 -2.89 10.13
C LEU A 185 -1.35 -2.53 9.31
N LEU A 186 -0.60 -3.55 8.86
CA LEU A 186 0.57 -3.34 8.01
C LEU A 186 0.19 -2.77 6.64
N GLU A 187 -0.82 -3.31 5.97
CA GLU A 187 -1.29 -2.83 4.66
C GLU A 187 -1.74 -1.36 4.75
N SER A 188 -2.53 -1.01 5.76
CA SER A 188 -3.06 0.35 5.91
C SER A 188 -1.93 1.37 6.05
N LEU A 189 -0.91 1.05 6.85
CA LEU A 189 0.25 1.90 7.05
C LEU A 189 1.11 1.99 5.78
N THR A 190 1.33 0.86 5.11
CA THR A 190 2.08 0.78 3.85
C THR A 190 1.43 1.59 2.73
N ARG A 191 0.11 1.46 2.57
CA ARG A 191 -0.68 2.22 1.61
C ARG A 191 -0.64 3.73 1.89
N SER A 192 -0.77 4.12 3.17
CA SER A 192 -0.64 5.52 3.59
C SER A 192 0.75 6.08 3.30
N HIS A 193 1.79 5.28 3.52
CA HIS A 193 3.17 5.65 3.20
C HIS A 193 3.37 5.82 1.70
N ARG A 194 2.91 4.87 0.86
CA ARG A 194 3.02 4.95 -0.60
C ARG A 194 2.46 6.25 -1.17
N ILE A 195 1.26 6.64 -0.73
CA ILE A 195 0.63 7.90 -1.18
C ILE A 195 1.55 9.08 -0.81
N LYS A 196 1.99 9.17 0.44
CA LYS A 196 2.91 10.23 0.86
C LYS A 196 4.24 10.21 0.11
N ALA A 197 4.72 9.02 -0.27
CA ALA A 197 5.96 8.86 -1.03
C ALA A 197 5.83 9.41 -2.45
N ILE A 198 4.73 9.13 -3.14
CA ILE A 198 4.46 9.69 -4.47
C ILE A 198 4.33 11.22 -4.38
N ASP A 199 3.61 11.74 -3.38
CA ASP A 199 3.49 13.19 -3.16
C ASP A 199 4.86 13.84 -2.92
N MET A 200 5.67 13.25 -2.04
CA MET A 200 7.00 13.75 -1.68
C MET A 200 7.96 13.69 -2.87
N TYR A 201 7.94 12.60 -3.64
CA TYR A 201 8.78 12.44 -4.82
C TYR A 201 8.50 13.56 -5.83
N ASN A 202 7.23 13.84 -6.10
CA ASN A 202 6.82 14.91 -7.00
C ASN A 202 7.15 16.30 -6.43
N GLU A 203 7.01 16.50 -5.12
CA GLU A 203 7.39 17.77 -4.48
C GLU A 203 8.89 18.05 -4.60
N ILE A 204 9.75 17.05 -4.42
CA ILE A 204 11.20 17.20 -4.61
C ILE A 204 11.51 17.52 -6.08
N ASN A 205 10.84 16.87 -7.04
CA ASN A 205 11.02 17.18 -8.47
C ASN A 205 10.60 18.61 -8.81
N ASN A 206 9.51 19.12 -8.22
CA ASN A 206 9.08 20.50 -8.41
C ASN A 206 10.10 21.52 -7.87
N ILE A 207 10.87 21.15 -6.85
CA ILE A 207 11.89 22.01 -6.22
C ILE A 207 13.20 21.98 -7.02
N LEU A 208 13.65 20.78 -7.40
CA LEU A 208 14.97 20.56 -8.01
C LEU A 208 14.95 20.53 -9.55
N GLY A 209 13.78 20.44 -10.15
CA GLY A 209 13.60 20.12 -11.57
C GLY A 209 13.59 18.61 -11.82
N TYR A 210 13.25 18.23 -13.06
CA TYR A 210 13.24 16.85 -13.52
C TYR A 210 14.59 16.50 -14.14
N GLU A 211 15.29 15.52 -13.58
CA GLU A 211 16.55 14.99 -14.13
C GLU A 211 16.32 13.75 -15.00
N GLU A 212 15.30 12.96 -14.67
CA GLU A 212 14.95 11.70 -15.33
C GLU A 212 13.44 11.61 -15.58
N GLU A 213 13.04 10.68 -16.45
CA GLU A 213 11.64 10.35 -16.66
C GLU A 213 11.05 9.74 -15.39
N ILE A 214 9.87 10.20 -14.97
CA ILE A 214 9.21 9.71 -13.76
C ILE A 214 8.83 8.24 -13.98
N PRO A 215 9.25 7.31 -13.11
CA PRO A 215 8.87 5.90 -13.21
C PRO A 215 7.35 5.73 -13.25
N GLU A 216 6.87 4.79 -14.07
CA GLU A 216 5.43 4.61 -14.32
C GLU A 216 4.60 4.33 -13.06
N ASN A 217 5.18 3.72 -12.03
CA ASN A 217 4.53 3.44 -10.75
C ASN A 217 4.44 4.65 -9.80
N ILE A 218 5.11 5.76 -10.13
CA ILE A 218 5.08 7.05 -9.40
C ILE A 218 4.08 7.98 -10.07
N THR A 219 2.82 7.55 -10.09
CA THR A 219 1.73 8.37 -10.61
C THR A 219 0.42 7.97 -9.97
N TYR A 220 -0.51 8.91 -9.94
CA TYR A 220 -1.91 8.65 -9.64
C TYR A 220 -2.79 8.66 -10.89
N ILE A 221 -2.22 9.06 -12.03
CA ILE A 221 -2.94 9.35 -13.25
C ILE A 221 -3.04 8.05 -14.05
N LEU A 222 -4.26 7.56 -14.17
CA LEU A 222 -4.64 6.66 -15.24
C LEU A 222 -5.01 7.54 -16.45
N ASN A 223 -4.49 7.25 -17.65
CA ASN A 223 -4.76 8.00 -18.89
C ASN A 223 -6.20 8.55 -18.92
N ASP A 224 -6.35 9.87 -19.07
CA ASP A 224 -7.60 10.61 -18.87
C ASP A 224 -8.79 10.06 -19.69
N THR A 225 -8.53 9.45 -20.85
CA THR A 225 -9.57 8.81 -21.68
C THR A 225 -10.17 7.57 -21.05
N ILE A 226 -9.44 6.89 -20.17
CA ILE A 226 -9.89 5.66 -19.50
C ILE A 226 -10.60 6.00 -18.19
N SER A 227 -10.05 6.92 -17.40
CA SER A 227 -10.59 7.28 -16.07
C SER A 227 -12.01 7.85 -16.15
N ILE A 228 -12.36 8.56 -17.23
CA ILE A 228 -13.72 9.06 -17.45
C ILE A 228 -14.77 7.94 -17.53
N ASN A 229 -14.38 6.73 -17.94
CA ASN A 229 -15.29 5.58 -17.98
C ASN A 229 -15.68 5.10 -16.58
N TYR A 230 -14.90 5.45 -15.54
CA TYR A 230 -15.16 5.08 -14.15
C TYR A 230 -16.01 6.10 -13.39
N VAL A 231 -16.17 7.32 -13.92
CA VAL A 231 -17.03 8.35 -13.34
C VAL A 231 -18.50 7.95 -13.45
N GLY A 232 -19.24 8.11 -12.36
CA GLY A 232 -20.69 7.88 -12.34
C GLY A 232 -21.21 7.40 -10.99
N LYS A 233 -22.50 7.05 -10.98
CA LYS A 233 -23.18 6.50 -9.81
C LYS A 233 -23.22 4.98 -9.90
N TYR A 234 -22.98 4.32 -8.77
CA TYR A 234 -22.94 2.88 -8.67
C TYR A 234 -23.92 2.41 -7.61
N LYS A 235 -24.71 1.39 -7.90
CA LYS A 235 -25.66 0.77 -6.96
C LYS A 235 -25.13 -0.57 -6.47
N LEU A 236 -25.29 -0.85 -5.17
CA LEU A 236 -24.94 -2.16 -4.61
C LEU A 236 -25.77 -3.26 -5.27
N VAL A 237 -25.12 -4.32 -5.74
CA VAL A 237 -25.77 -5.48 -6.36
C VAL A 237 -25.43 -6.81 -5.70
N ASP A 238 -24.31 -6.89 -4.98
CA ASP A 238 -23.91 -8.09 -4.24
C ASP A 238 -22.97 -7.73 -3.07
N GLY A 239 -22.94 -8.59 -2.06
CA GLY A 239 -22.18 -8.42 -0.82
C GLY A 239 -22.92 -7.66 0.28
N GLU A 240 -22.50 -7.89 1.52
CA GLU A 240 -23.02 -7.20 2.70
C GLU A 240 -22.11 -6.01 3.05
N MET A 241 -22.70 -4.84 3.27
CA MET A 241 -21.93 -3.68 3.70
C MET A 241 -21.53 -3.83 5.17
N GLY A 242 -20.23 -3.77 5.45
CA GLY A 242 -19.73 -3.69 6.82
C GLY A 242 -20.22 -2.43 7.54
N THR A 243 -20.16 -2.43 8.88
CA THR A 243 -20.63 -1.32 9.72
C THR A 243 -19.94 0.02 9.39
N TRP A 244 -18.68 -0.03 9.00
CA TRP A 244 -17.85 1.15 8.73
C TRP A 244 -17.78 1.48 7.24
N PHE A 245 -17.15 0.63 6.44
CA PHE A 245 -17.02 0.82 5.01
C PHE A 245 -17.68 -0.36 4.28
N PRO A 246 -18.42 -0.12 3.18
CA PRO A 246 -18.73 1.18 2.56
C PRO A 246 -19.92 1.93 3.19
N LYS A 247 -20.60 1.39 4.21
CA LYS A 247 -21.84 1.94 4.79
C LYS A 247 -21.75 3.41 5.22
N TYR A 248 -20.63 3.85 5.78
CA TYR A 248 -20.42 5.24 6.18
C TYR A 248 -20.28 6.22 5.00
N TYR A 249 -20.02 5.72 3.79
CA TYR A 249 -19.75 6.54 2.60
C TYR A 249 -20.87 6.54 1.56
N VAL A 250 -21.92 5.77 1.80
CA VAL A 250 -23.03 5.61 0.84
C VAL A 250 -24.32 6.16 1.39
N LYS A 251 -25.08 6.80 0.49
CA LYS A 251 -26.47 7.18 0.76
C LYS A 251 -27.37 6.28 -0.08
N ASN A 252 -28.37 5.64 0.54
CA ASN A 252 -29.32 4.76 -0.14
C ASN A 252 -28.67 3.66 -0.99
N SER A 253 -27.52 3.13 -0.54
CA SER A 253 -26.75 2.12 -1.29
C SER A 253 -26.35 2.57 -2.70
N VAL A 254 -26.06 3.87 -2.86
CA VAL A 254 -25.47 4.45 -4.06
C VAL A 254 -24.15 5.13 -3.70
N LEU A 255 -23.10 4.79 -4.46
CA LEU A 255 -21.78 5.44 -4.45
C LEU A 255 -21.68 6.38 -5.64
N GLU A 256 -20.95 7.48 -5.47
CA GLU A 256 -20.63 8.39 -6.57
C GLU A 256 -19.11 8.48 -6.74
N ILE A 257 -18.64 8.26 -7.96
CA ILE A 257 -17.25 8.41 -8.37
C ILE A 257 -17.16 9.62 -9.30
N GLY A 258 -16.27 10.56 -8.99
CA GLY A 258 -16.00 11.74 -9.82
C GLY A 258 -14.52 11.96 -10.08
N ILE A 259 -14.20 12.92 -10.93
CA ILE A 259 -12.84 13.36 -11.23
C ILE A 259 -12.70 14.84 -10.86
N ARG A 260 -11.56 15.21 -10.28
CA ARG A 260 -11.16 16.59 -10.03
C ARG A 260 -9.63 16.66 -10.07
N ASP A 261 -9.07 17.67 -10.73
CA ASP A 261 -7.60 17.89 -10.78
C ASP A 261 -6.84 16.61 -11.20
N SER A 262 -7.37 15.89 -12.20
CA SER A 262 -6.86 14.60 -12.73
C SER A 262 -6.82 13.43 -11.73
N LEU A 263 -7.45 13.58 -10.55
CA LEU A 263 -7.61 12.52 -9.55
C LEU A 263 -9.06 12.06 -9.48
N MET A 264 -9.26 10.76 -9.27
CA MET A 264 -10.58 10.23 -8.98
C MET A 264 -10.92 10.40 -7.50
N PHE A 265 -12.20 10.54 -7.21
CA PHE A 265 -12.73 10.68 -5.86
C PHE A 265 -13.95 9.81 -5.67
N LEU A 266 -14.00 9.15 -4.52
CA LEU A 266 -15.25 8.71 -3.93
C LEU A 266 -15.93 9.94 -3.31
N ILE A 267 -17.06 10.33 -3.89
CA ILE A 267 -17.86 11.46 -3.47
C ILE A 267 -18.92 10.97 -2.50
N LYS A 268 -18.88 11.53 -1.29
CA LYS A 268 -19.91 11.40 -0.28
C LYS A 268 -20.42 12.81 -0.05
N ASP A 269 -21.58 13.12 -0.63
CA ASP A 269 -22.18 14.47 -0.65
C ASP A 269 -21.24 15.59 -1.17
N GLU A 270 -21.70 16.85 -1.16
CA GLU A 270 -20.92 17.97 -1.72
C GLU A 270 -19.63 18.25 -0.93
N LYS A 271 -19.52 17.73 0.31
CA LYS A 271 -18.47 18.12 1.27
C LYS A 271 -17.41 17.05 1.51
N GLN A 272 -17.73 15.75 1.45
CA GLN A 272 -16.76 14.69 1.74
C GLN A 272 -16.27 14.02 0.46
N LYS A 273 -14.97 14.15 0.17
CA LYS A 273 -14.33 13.55 -1.00
C LYS A 273 -13.12 12.74 -0.55
N VAL A 274 -13.11 11.46 -0.90
CA VAL A 274 -11.99 10.55 -0.60
C VAL A 274 -11.21 10.33 -1.89
N PRO A 275 -9.93 10.73 -1.97
CA PRO A 275 -9.12 10.54 -3.17
C PRO A 275 -8.87 9.05 -3.43
N LEU A 276 -8.95 8.68 -4.71
CA LEU A 276 -8.68 7.35 -5.23
C LEU A 276 -7.42 7.43 -6.08
N TYR A 277 -6.35 6.85 -5.59
CA TYR A 277 -5.03 6.86 -6.21
C TYR A 277 -4.86 5.62 -7.06
N TYR A 278 -4.48 5.77 -8.33
CA TYR A 278 -4.23 4.64 -9.21
C TYR A 278 -3.10 3.78 -8.63
N PHE A 279 -3.38 2.50 -8.38
CA PHE A 279 -2.39 1.55 -7.88
C PHE A 279 -1.69 0.90 -9.07
N ASN A 280 -0.75 1.64 -9.67
CA ASN A 280 0.01 1.15 -10.81
C ASN A 280 1.16 0.25 -10.34
N ARG A 281 1.05 -1.05 -10.64
CA ARG A 281 2.12 -2.03 -10.43
C ARG A 281 2.82 -2.29 -11.75
N VAL A 282 4.14 -2.15 -11.76
CA VAL A 282 4.97 -2.34 -12.96
C VAL A 282 5.55 -3.75 -13.06
N LYS A 283 5.64 -4.48 -11.94
CA LYS A 283 6.21 -5.83 -11.91
C LYS A 283 5.21 -6.89 -11.46
N ASP A 284 5.14 -7.94 -12.26
CA ASP A 284 4.30 -9.08 -11.97
C ASP A 284 4.87 -9.94 -10.83
N HIS A 285 3.99 -10.61 -10.09
CA HIS A 285 4.37 -11.49 -8.99
C HIS A 285 3.62 -12.81 -9.10
N HIS A 286 4.33 -13.92 -9.00
CA HIS A 286 3.78 -15.26 -9.25
C HIS A 286 2.53 -15.59 -8.41
N TYR A 287 2.50 -15.20 -7.14
CA TYR A 287 1.36 -15.47 -6.24
C TYR A 287 0.20 -14.46 -6.36
N TYR A 288 0.45 -13.25 -6.83
CA TYR A 288 -0.55 -12.18 -6.90
C TYR A 288 -0.29 -11.35 -8.16
N PRO A 289 -0.71 -11.90 -9.32
CA PRO A 289 -0.38 -11.28 -10.57
C PRO A 289 -1.05 -9.91 -10.72
N ILE A 290 -0.50 -9.08 -11.59
CA ILE A 290 -1.12 -7.80 -11.94
C ILE A 290 -2.53 -8.08 -12.46
N LYS A 291 -3.53 -7.44 -11.83
CA LYS A 291 -4.93 -7.61 -12.22
C LYS A 291 -5.14 -7.00 -13.61
N LYS A 292 -5.95 -7.66 -14.43
CA LYS A 292 -6.40 -7.12 -15.73
C LYS A 292 -7.29 -5.88 -15.60
N ASN A 293 -7.91 -5.72 -14.43
CA ASN A 293 -8.78 -4.61 -14.09
C ASN A 293 -7.95 -3.51 -13.40
N HIS A 294 -8.34 -2.25 -13.60
CA HIS A 294 -7.66 -1.14 -12.93
C HIS A 294 -8.04 -1.12 -11.44
N VAL A 295 -7.02 -0.99 -10.60
CA VAL A 295 -7.14 -0.94 -9.15
C VAL A 295 -6.77 0.45 -8.67
N PHE A 296 -7.60 1.00 -7.78
CA PHE A 296 -7.34 2.23 -7.06
C PHE A 296 -7.29 1.95 -5.57
N ILE A 297 -6.44 2.69 -4.87
CA ILE A 297 -6.28 2.64 -3.43
C ILE A 297 -6.64 3.98 -2.82
N SER A 298 -7.10 3.95 -1.58
CA SER A 298 -7.38 5.13 -0.77
C SER A 298 -7.07 4.82 0.68
N ASN A 299 -7.15 5.80 1.58
CA ASN A 299 -7.07 5.55 3.02
C ASN A 299 -8.22 4.68 3.58
N VAL A 300 -9.32 4.44 2.84
CA VAL A 300 -10.49 3.70 3.33
C VAL A 300 -10.61 2.28 2.77
N GLY A 301 -9.92 1.96 1.67
CA GLY A 301 -10.05 0.67 1.01
C GLY A 301 -9.44 0.67 -0.39
N TYR A 302 -9.73 -0.39 -1.14
CA TYR A 302 -9.39 -0.54 -2.55
C TYR A 302 -10.64 -0.59 -3.42
N PHE A 303 -10.47 -0.23 -4.68
CA PHE A 303 -11.52 -0.10 -5.69
C PHE A 303 -11.03 -0.73 -6.98
N GLU A 304 -11.67 -1.81 -7.42
CA GLU A 304 -11.33 -2.50 -8.66
C GLU A 304 -12.45 -2.29 -9.68
N PHE A 305 -12.11 -1.63 -10.79
CA PHE A 305 -13.08 -1.28 -11.84
C PHE A 305 -13.02 -2.28 -12.99
N TYR A 306 -14.16 -2.89 -13.28
CA TYR A 306 -14.33 -3.86 -14.35
C TYR A 306 -14.86 -3.18 -15.61
N LYS A 307 -14.46 -3.67 -16.78
CA LYS A 307 -14.89 -3.13 -18.08
C LYS A 307 -16.41 -3.20 -18.31
N ASN A 308 -17.12 -4.10 -17.62
CA ASN A 308 -18.58 -4.23 -17.69
C ASN A 308 -19.34 -3.26 -16.77
N GLY A 309 -18.67 -2.24 -16.22
CA GLY A 309 -19.27 -1.26 -15.32
C GLY A 309 -19.48 -1.76 -13.89
N LYS A 310 -18.96 -2.95 -13.54
CA LYS A 310 -18.90 -3.39 -12.15
C LYS A 310 -17.75 -2.71 -11.42
N LEU A 311 -17.98 -2.37 -10.17
CA LEU A 311 -17.00 -1.85 -9.23
C LEU A 311 -16.97 -2.79 -8.03
N ARG A 312 -15.82 -3.41 -7.79
CA ARG A 312 -15.58 -4.19 -6.59
C ARG A 312 -14.86 -3.33 -5.57
N ILE A 313 -15.33 -3.40 -4.34
CA ILE A 313 -14.79 -2.62 -3.23
C ILE A 313 -14.51 -3.57 -2.07
N GLY A 314 -13.31 -3.45 -1.50
CA GLY A 314 -12.94 -4.18 -0.29
C GLY A 314 -12.05 -3.37 0.65
N ALA A 315 -11.97 -3.85 1.88
CA ALA A 315 -11.23 -3.24 3.00
C ALA A 315 -10.89 -4.31 4.04
N ALA A 316 -10.86 -3.97 5.34
CA ALA A 316 -10.81 -4.94 6.44
C ALA A 316 -12.21 -5.47 6.80
N GLY A 317 -12.97 -5.95 5.81
CA GLY A 317 -14.38 -6.35 5.94
C GLY A 317 -14.93 -7.01 4.67
N PRO A 318 -16.22 -7.37 4.63
CA PRO A 318 -16.81 -8.05 3.48
C PRO A 318 -16.71 -7.21 2.21
N GLU A 319 -16.32 -7.87 1.11
CA GLU A 319 -16.31 -7.26 -0.22
C GLU A 319 -17.73 -6.97 -0.69
N THR A 320 -17.85 -5.93 -1.50
CA THR A 320 -19.12 -5.55 -2.12
C THR A 320 -18.93 -5.32 -3.61
N ILE A 321 -19.94 -5.70 -4.39
CA ILE A 321 -19.99 -5.47 -5.83
C ILE A 321 -21.08 -4.47 -6.13
N TRP A 322 -20.71 -3.49 -6.94
CA TRP A 322 -21.55 -2.37 -7.33
C TRP A 322 -21.65 -2.31 -8.84
N GLN A 323 -22.79 -1.88 -9.37
CA GLN A 323 -23.04 -1.75 -10.80
C GLN A 323 -23.27 -0.28 -11.15
N LYS A 324 -22.57 0.20 -12.18
CA LYS A 324 -22.77 1.54 -12.74
C LYS A 324 -24.21 1.69 -13.26
N GLN A 325 -24.86 2.80 -12.90
CA GLN A 325 -26.23 3.15 -13.30
C GLN A 325 -26.32 3.61 -14.76
#